data_AF-A0A178MJU4-F1
#
_entry.id   AF-A0A178MJU4-F1
#
_cell.length_a   1.000
_cell.length_b   1.000
_cell.length_c   1.000
_cell.angle_alpha   90.00
_cell.angle_beta   90.00
_cell.angle_gamma   90.00
#
_symmetry.space_group_name_H-M   'P 1'
#
loop_
_entity.id
_entity.type
_entity.pdbx_description
1 polymer ?
#
loop_
_entity_poly.entity_id
_entity_poly.type
_entity_poly.pdbx_seq_one_letter_code
_entity_poly.pdbx_strand_id
1 'polypeptide(L)'
;MSATLTALLNAALARGLIDPAAMQVWAVARLLQPPVAPAATKVAPWVEQQGLGSYHPPRVPYPLAPHAPALLWGEAAAFDLPALASLLLERYPPHHPLTLVLEPDECIVPLALAELATTVLPPAPALALIVPALAIEDDRRGLDRLRWVITRLLGPDGCPWDVRQTHQSLRNALLEEVYEALEALDAGDMALLREELGDVLLQVAVHSEMARQAGHFSLEEVVQHIADKLVFRHPHVFGTTDVADAGQVLRNWDSLKAQELAAKGKTRASALDGVPAALPALAAAQALARKAIRAGFTWETIDQVWAKVAEEVAELREASDPTAQMAETGDLLFAIATLAHWLHIDAETALREANARYKRRFLVVEQMAAESGRALRDCTLAEMMAWWAAAKARCDGQ
;
A
#
# COMPACT_ATOMS: atom_id res chain seq x y z
N MET A 1 16.73 18.28 -35.27
CA MET A 1 17.12 18.91 -33.99
C MET A 1 17.19 20.42 -34.21
N SER A 2 16.72 21.24 -33.25
CA SER A 2 16.84 22.71 -33.35
C SER A 2 18.31 23.11 -33.38
N ALA A 3 18.66 24.20 -34.08
CA ALA A 3 20.00 24.77 -34.08
C ALA A 3 20.50 25.06 -32.65
N THR A 4 19.59 25.49 -31.76
CA THR A 4 19.84 25.72 -30.33
C THR A 4 20.28 24.45 -29.60
N LEU A 5 19.60 23.31 -29.85
CA LEU A 5 19.96 22.03 -29.25
C LEU A 5 21.32 21.55 -29.76
N THR A 6 21.60 21.72 -31.05
CA THR A 6 22.90 21.36 -31.62
C THR A 6 24.05 22.16 -31.00
N ALA A 7 23.87 23.47 -30.81
CA ALA A 7 24.86 24.32 -30.13
C ALA A 7 25.13 23.83 -28.69
N LEU A 8 24.07 23.65 -27.88
CA LEU A 8 24.17 23.18 -26.50
C LEU A 8 24.84 21.81 -26.39
N LEU A 9 24.51 20.88 -27.29
CA LEU A 9 25.15 19.56 -27.33
C LEU A 9 26.62 19.65 -27.69
N ASN A 10 26.99 20.46 -28.68
CA ASN A 10 28.39 20.66 -29.07
C ASN A 10 29.20 21.30 -27.92
N ALA A 11 28.63 22.30 -27.25
CA ALA A 11 29.26 22.94 -26.10
C ALA A 11 29.50 21.95 -24.95
N ALA A 12 28.52 21.11 -24.64
CA ALA A 12 28.64 20.07 -23.61
C ALA A 12 29.61 18.95 -24.01
N LEU A 13 29.61 18.53 -25.29
CA LEU A 13 30.54 17.53 -25.83
C LEU A 13 31.99 17.99 -25.79
N ALA A 14 32.24 19.22 -26.23
CA ALA A 14 33.58 19.81 -26.25
C ALA A 14 34.24 19.85 -24.85
N ARG A 15 33.42 19.79 -23.79
CA ARG A 15 33.84 19.85 -22.38
C ARG A 15 33.82 18.49 -21.69
N GLY A 16 33.49 17.42 -22.41
CA GLY A 16 33.39 16.07 -21.84
C GLY A 16 32.29 15.92 -20.79
N LEU A 17 31.26 16.77 -20.83
CA LEU A 17 30.17 16.75 -19.85
C LEU A 17 29.10 15.71 -20.18
N ILE A 18 29.06 15.25 -21.43
CA ILE A 18 28.04 14.32 -21.93
C ILE A 18 28.65 13.21 -22.78
N ASP A 19 28.05 12.03 -22.70
CA ASP A 19 28.20 10.93 -23.65
C ASP A 19 26.87 10.74 -24.39
N PRO A 20 26.77 11.08 -25.69
CA PRO A 20 25.52 10.97 -26.44
C PRO A 20 25.01 9.53 -26.55
N ALA A 21 25.87 8.53 -26.40
CA ALA A 21 25.48 7.12 -26.49
C ALA A 21 24.76 6.63 -25.22
N ALA A 22 24.93 7.33 -24.11
CA ALA A 22 24.42 6.92 -22.79
C ALA A 22 23.36 7.88 -22.21
N MET A 23 23.04 8.97 -22.91
CA MET A 23 22.26 10.08 -22.36
C MET A 23 20.85 10.18 -22.93
N GLN A 24 19.88 10.50 -22.06
CA GLN A 24 18.54 10.90 -22.47
C GLN A 24 18.47 12.42 -22.71
N VAL A 25 17.76 12.86 -23.74
CA VAL A 25 17.62 14.28 -24.08
C VAL A 25 16.17 14.70 -24.02
N TRP A 26 15.87 15.72 -23.22
CA TRP A 26 14.51 16.19 -22.98
C TRP A 26 14.40 17.70 -23.20
N ALA A 27 13.34 18.12 -23.90
CA ALA A 27 12.95 19.53 -23.88
C ALA A 27 12.28 19.84 -22.53
N VAL A 28 12.73 20.88 -21.81
CA VAL A 28 12.22 21.23 -20.48
C VAL A 28 10.72 21.51 -20.49
N ALA A 29 10.22 22.15 -21.55
CA ALA A 29 8.80 22.43 -21.73
C ALA A 29 7.94 21.15 -21.75
N ARG A 30 8.46 20.04 -22.30
CA ARG A 30 7.77 18.74 -22.28
C ARG A 30 7.85 18.10 -20.90
N LEU A 31 8.98 18.24 -20.21
CA LEU A 31 9.19 17.66 -18.89
C LEU A 31 8.26 18.28 -17.83
N LEU A 32 8.05 19.59 -17.93
CA LEU A 32 7.24 20.36 -16.98
C LEU A 32 5.74 20.34 -17.28
N GLN A 33 5.31 19.82 -18.45
CA GLN A 33 3.88 19.66 -18.75
C GLN A 33 3.19 18.89 -17.62
N PRO A 34 2.04 19.38 -17.10
CA PRO A 34 1.33 18.67 -16.04
C PRO A 34 0.88 17.28 -16.53
N PRO A 35 0.73 16.30 -15.63
CA PRO A 35 0.15 15.02 -15.98
C PRO A 35 -1.24 15.21 -16.61
N VAL A 36 -1.53 14.42 -17.65
CA VAL A 36 -2.81 14.49 -18.35
C VAL A 36 -3.90 13.98 -17.42
N ALA A 37 -4.84 14.86 -17.04
CA ALA A 37 -6.05 14.46 -16.35
C ALA A 37 -7.04 13.81 -17.35
N PRO A 38 -7.83 12.81 -16.92
CA PRO A 38 -8.90 12.26 -17.75
C PRO A 38 -9.86 13.36 -18.21
N ALA A 39 -10.27 13.32 -19.48
CA ALA A 39 -11.11 14.36 -20.09
C ALA A 39 -12.53 14.48 -19.47
N ALA A 40 -13.04 13.39 -18.87
CA ALA A 40 -14.31 13.37 -18.15
C ALA A 40 -14.26 12.35 -17.00
N THR A 41 -14.54 12.80 -15.78
CA THR A 41 -14.64 11.95 -14.59
C THR A 41 -16.04 11.35 -14.48
N LYS A 42 -16.19 10.05 -14.77
CA LYS A 42 -17.41 9.29 -14.47
C LYS A 42 -17.60 9.06 -12.96
N VAL A 43 -16.48 9.03 -12.24
CA VAL A 43 -16.39 8.78 -10.80
C VAL A 43 -15.40 9.79 -10.22
N ALA A 44 -15.77 10.47 -9.13
CA ALA A 44 -14.87 11.40 -8.46
C ALA A 44 -13.64 10.64 -7.90
N PRO A 45 -12.44 11.23 -7.94
CA PRO A 45 -11.25 10.64 -7.32
C PRO A 45 -11.41 10.36 -5.82
N TRP A 46 -10.63 9.40 -5.31
CA TRP A 46 -10.72 8.97 -3.90
C TRP A 46 -10.65 10.13 -2.90
N VAL A 47 -9.68 11.03 -3.04
CA VAL A 47 -9.48 12.16 -2.12
C VAL A 47 -10.69 13.10 -2.06
N GLU A 48 -11.38 13.28 -3.19
CA GLU A 48 -12.58 14.12 -3.29
C GLU A 48 -13.80 13.40 -2.69
N GLN A 49 -13.95 12.10 -2.93
CA GLN A 49 -15.00 11.29 -2.31
C GLN A 49 -14.89 11.24 -0.78
N GLN A 50 -13.67 11.27 -0.26
CA GLN A 50 -13.43 11.31 1.19
C GLN A 50 -13.50 12.73 1.77
N GLY A 51 -13.68 13.77 0.95
CA GLY A 51 -13.68 15.17 1.41
C GLY A 51 -12.33 15.66 1.94
N LEU A 52 -11.22 15.05 1.50
CA LEU A 52 -9.87 15.31 2.01
C LEU A 52 -9.07 16.32 1.16
N GLY A 53 -9.60 16.75 0.02
CA GLY A 53 -8.94 17.69 -0.88
C GLY A 53 -9.22 17.43 -2.35
N SER A 54 -8.43 18.05 -3.23
CA SER A 54 -8.49 17.89 -4.68
C SER A 54 -7.51 16.84 -5.17
N TYR A 55 -7.89 16.12 -6.22
CA TYR A 55 -7.00 15.15 -6.85
C TYR A 55 -5.89 15.81 -7.67
N HIS A 56 -4.66 15.40 -7.39
CA HIS A 56 -3.49 15.74 -8.19
C HIS A 56 -2.88 14.45 -8.75
N PRO A 57 -2.99 14.18 -10.06
CA PRO A 57 -2.47 12.94 -10.61
C PRO A 57 -0.94 12.88 -10.46
N PRO A 58 -0.38 11.72 -10.06
CA PRO A 58 1.06 11.54 -10.05
C PRO A 58 1.62 11.50 -11.47
N ARG A 59 2.89 11.86 -11.63
CA ARG A 59 3.61 11.69 -12.91
C ARG A 59 4.01 10.22 -13.08
N VAL A 60 3.23 9.48 -13.86
CA VAL A 60 3.45 8.06 -14.12
C VAL A 60 3.51 7.78 -15.63
N PRO A 61 4.63 7.25 -16.16
CA PRO A 61 5.90 7.01 -15.44
C PRO A 61 6.59 8.33 -15.04
N TYR A 62 7.52 8.24 -14.08
CA TYR A 62 8.44 9.35 -13.82
C TYR A 62 9.19 9.67 -15.13
N PRO A 63 9.30 10.95 -15.54
CA PRO A 63 9.64 11.26 -16.92
C PRO A 63 11.11 11.03 -17.28
N LEU A 64 12.00 10.93 -16.29
CA LEU A 64 13.42 10.63 -16.52
C LEU A 64 13.73 9.18 -16.14
N ALA A 65 14.68 8.55 -16.82
CA ALA A 65 15.32 7.33 -16.33
C ALA A 65 16.46 7.70 -15.37
N PRO A 66 16.34 7.55 -14.03
CA PRO A 66 17.28 8.20 -13.09
C PRO A 66 18.71 7.70 -13.22
N HIS A 67 18.90 6.45 -13.61
CA HIS A 67 20.21 5.79 -13.76
C HIS A 67 20.90 6.05 -15.11
N ALA A 68 20.30 6.88 -15.98
CA ALA A 68 20.95 7.38 -17.19
C ALA A 68 21.14 8.89 -17.06
N PRO A 69 22.31 9.45 -17.46
CA PRO A 69 22.48 10.89 -17.50
C PRO A 69 21.41 11.53 -18.39
N ALA A 70 20.98 12.74 -18.05
CA ALA A 70 20.00 13.50 -18.80
C ALA A 70 20.51 14.89 -19.17
N LEU A 71 20.20 15.35 -20.38
CA LEU A 71 20.31 16.74 -20.79
C LEU A 71 18.92 17.32 -21.00
N LEU A 72 18.59 18.30 -20.18
CA LEU A 72 17.33 19.04 -20.25
C LEU A 72 17.61 20.37 -20.93
N TRP A 73 16.94 20.69 -22.03
CA TRP A 73 17.25 21.89 -22.82
C TRP A 73 16.00 22.70 -23.18
N GLY A 74 16.20 23.96 -23.52
CA GLY A 74 15.15 24.85 -23.98
C GLY A 74 15.59 26.30 -24.02
N GLU A 75 14.67 27.16 -24.42
CA GLU A 75 14.82 28.61 -24.25
C GLU A 75 14.87 28.95 -22.76
N ALA A 76 15.67 29.93 -22.35
CA ALA A 76 15.82 30.28 -20.95
C ALA A 76 14.48 30.68 -20.29
N ALA A 77 13.57 31.30 -21.05
CA ALA A 77 12.23 31.67 -20.59
C ALA A 77 11.33 30.46 -20.27
N ALA A 78 11.64 29.27 -20.79
CA ALA A 78 10.87 28.05 -20.54
C ALA A 78 11.36 27.28 -19.29
N PHE A 79 12.48 27.69 -18.68
CA PHE A 79 13.01 27.07 -17.46
C PHE A 79 12.36 27.68 -16.21
N ASP A 80 11.31 27.04 -15.73
CA ASP A 80 10.84 27.21 -14.35
C ASP A 80 11.75 26.39 -13.41
N LEU A 81 12.78 27.04 -12.87
CA LEU A 81 13.77 26.37 -12.02
C LEU A 81 13.15 25.82 -10.72
N PRO A 82 12.25 26.53 -10.00
CA PRO A 82 11.53 25.95 -8.87
C PRO A 82 10.75 24.68 -9.23
N ALA A 83 9.99 24.69 -10.34
CA ALA A 83 9.23 23.50 -10.76
C ALA A 83 10.15 22.34 -11.16
N LEU A 84 11.26 22.64 -11.84
CA LEU A 84 12.25 21.64 -12.22
C LEU A 84 12.98 21.05 -11.01
N ALA A 85 13.34 21.88 -10.03
CA ALA A 85 13.92 21.43 -8.77
C ALA A 85 12.94 20.51 -8.02
N SER A 86 11.68 20.90 -7.93
CA SER A 86 10.63 20.08 -7.32
C SER A 86 10.53 18.71 -8.01
N LEU A 87 10.48 18.68 -9.34
CA LEU A 87 10.40 17.44 -10.12
C LEU A 87 11.61 16.54 -9.87
N LEU A 88 12.83 17.09 -9.90
CA LEU A 88 14.05 16.31 -9.69
C LEU A 88 14.16 15.81 -8.23
N LEU A 89 13.78 16.62 -7.24
CA LEU A 89 13.77 16.24 -5.82
C LEU A 89 12.80 15.10 -5.49
N GLU A 90 11.89 14.76 -6.41
CA GLU A 90 11.05 13.56 -6.28
C GLU A 90 11.89 12.28 -6.30
N ARG A 91 13.06 12.27 -6.97
CA ARG A 91 13.93 11.09 -7.12
C ARG A 91 15.36 11.31 -6.68
N TYR A 92 15.95 12.43 -7.07
CA TYR A 92 17.35 12.75 -6.83
C TYR A 92 17.56 13.38 -5.44
N PRO A 93 18.68 13.09 -4.76
CA PRO A 93 18.97 13.69 -3.47
C PRO A 93 19.25 15.20 -3.60
N PRO A 94 19.03 16.01 -2.56
CA PRO A 94 19.26 17.47 -2.62
C PRO A 94 20.70 17.87 -2.97
N HIS A 95 21.69 17.02 -2.65
CA HIS A 95 23.10 17.24 -2.97
C HIS A 95 23.51 16.69 -4.34
N HIS A 96 22.57 16.17 -5.15
CA HIS A 96 22.88 15.63 -6.47
C HIS A 96 23.53 16.72 -7.33
N PRO A 97 24.70 16.46 -7.94
CA PRO A 97 25.40 17.45 -8.74
C PRO A 97 24.62 17.72 -10.03
N LEU A 98 24.55 18.98 -10.42
CA LEU A 98 23.98 19.44 -11.68
C LEU A 98 24.98 20.34 -12.39
N THR A 99 24.82 20.51 -13.69
CA THR A 99 25.61 21.47 -14.47
C THR A 99 24.73 22.23 -15.44
N LEU A 100 24.68 23.56 -15.29
CA LEU A 100 24.05 24.45 -16.25
C LEU A 100 25.07 24.84 -17.32
N VAL A 101 24.63 24.82 -18.58
CA VAL A 101 25.37 25.29 -19.75
C VAL A 101 24.53 26.38 -20.41
N LEU A 102 25.04 27.61 -20.46
CA LEU A 102 24.35 28.75 -21.04
C LEU A 102 24.99 29.14 -22.38
N GLU A 103 24.15 29.38 -23.39
CA GLU A 103 24.57 29.90 -24.71
C GLU A 103 24.27 31.40 -24.82
N PRO A 104 25.05 32.20 -25.57
CA PRO A 104 26.22 31.83 -26.39
C PRO A 104 27.56 31.91 -25.65
N ASP A 105 27.58 32.41 -24.41
CA ASP A 105 28.82 32.65 -23.65
C ASP A 105 29.49 31.36 -23.14
N GLU A 106 28.88 30.20 -23.43
CA GLU A 106 29.25 28.86 -22.97
C GLU A 106 29.59 28.81 -21.48
N CYS A 107 28.86 29.60 -20.68
CA CYS A 107 29.05 29.69 -19.24
C CYS A 107 28.62 28.37 -18.59
N ILE A 108 29.52 27.79 -17.79
CA ILE A 108 29.26 26.56 -17.05
C ILE A 108 29.05 26.94 -15.59
N VAL A 109 27.89 26.57 -15.04
CA VAL A 109 27.59 26.76 -13.62
C VAL A 109 27.34 25.40 -12.99
N PRO A 110 28.31 24.85 -12.21
CA PRO A 110 28.05 23.69 -11.37
C PRO A 110 27.21 24.11 -10.15
N LEU A 111 26.24 23.29 -9.78
CA LEU A 111 25.37 23.53 -8.63
C LEU A 111 24.84 22.22 -8.05
N ALA A 112 24.42 22.24 -6.80
CA ALA A 112 23.64 21.15 -6.20
C ALA A 112 22.16 21.31 -6.54
N LEU A 113 21.42 20.20 -6.58
CA LEU A 113 19.97 20.21 -6.83
C LEU A 113 19.19 21.12 -5.84
N ALA A 114 19.61 21.19 -4.59
CA ALA A 114 19.00 22.06 -3.57
C ALA A 114 19.10 23.56 -3.91
N GLU A 115 20.08 23.95 -4.71
CA GLU A 115 20.35 25.34 -5.09
C GLU A 115 19.59 25.74 -6.37
N LEU A 116 19.09 24.76 -7.13
CA LEU A 116 18.49 24.99 -8.44
C LEU A 116 17.32 25.98 -8.37
N ALA A 117 16.44 25.83 -7.38
CA ALA A 117 15.24 26.66 -7.24
C ALA A 117 15.55 28.15 -6.98
N THR A 118 16.70 28.47 -6.39
CA THR A 118 17.10 29.83 -6.01
C THR A 118 18.21 30.40 -6.88
N THR A 119 18.69 29.63 -7.86
CA THR A 119 19.75 30.05 -8.76
C THR A 119 19.29 31.20 -9.65
N VAL A 120 20.06 32.28 -9.68
CA VAL A 120 19.83 33.40 -10.59
C VAL A 120 20.61 33.14 -11.88
N LEU A 121 19.88 32.94 -12.98
CA LEU A 121 20.48 32.70 -14.28
C LEU A 121 21.07 33.99 -14.87
N PRO A 122 22.30 33.95 -15.42
CA PRO A 122 22.76 34.98 -16.33
C PRO A 122 21.80 35.15 -17.51
N PRO A 123 21.72 36.36 -18.12
CA PRO A 123 20.95 36.55 -19.34
C PRO A 123 21.48 35.64 -20.46
N ALA A 124 20.64 34.72 -20.92
CA ALA A 124 20.97 33.79 -22.00
C ALA A 124 19.72 33.50 -22.84
N PRO A 125 19.82 33.40 -24.18
CA PRO A 125 18.70 32.95 -25.01
C PRO A 125 18.28 31.51 -24.74
N ALA A 126 19.23 30.64 -24.43
CA ALA A 126 18.99 29.21 -24.24
C ALA A 126 19.98 28.62 -23.25
N LEU A 127 19.56 27.52 -22.61
CA LEU A 127 20.40 26.80 -21.68
C LEU A 127 20.10 25.29 -21.70
N ALA A 128 21.07 24.52 -21.21
CA ALA A 128 20.93 23.12 -20.90
C ALA A 128 21.26 22.86 -19.43
N LEU A 129 20.47 22.00 -18.78
CA LEU A 129 20.78 21.42 -17.48
C LEU A 129 21.20 19.97 -17.69
N ILE A 130 22.43 19.66 -17.31
CA ILE A 130 22.97 18.31 -17.30
C ILE A 130 22.71 17.72 -15.91
N VAL A 131 22.02 16.60 -15.90
CA VAL A 131 21.70 15.79 -14.72
C VAL A 131 22.49 14.48 -14.85
N PRO A 132 23.59 14.29 -14.10
CA PRO A 132 24.32 13.03 -14.09
C PRO A 132 23.43 11.85 -13.68
N ALA A 133 23.81 10.64 -14.09
CA ALA A 133 23.15 9.42 -13.64
C ALA A 133 23.16 9.33 -12.12
N LEU A 134 22.03 8.94 -11.55
CA LEU A 134 21.90 8.61 -10.13
C LEU A 134 22.42 7.19 -9.92
N ALA A 135 23.44 7.04 -9.06
CA ALA A 135 23.87 5.72 -8.64
C ALA A 135 22.73 5.00 -7.91
N ILE A 136 22.63 3.68 -8.08
CA ILE A 136 21.56 2.87 -7.46
C ILE A 136 21.57 2.97 -5.93
N GLU A 137 22.76 3.11 -5.35
CA GLU A 137 23.03 3.30 -3.92
C GLU A 137 22.29 4.54 -3.37
N ASP A 138 22.25 5.60 -4.20
CA ASP A 138 21.78 6.94 -3.87
C ASP A 138 20.32 7.18 -4.27
N ASP A 139 19.67 6.26 -4.99
CA ASP A 139 18.26 6.40 -5.40
C ASP A 139 17.29 6.21 -4.24
N ARG A 140 17.04 7.28 -3.50
CA ARG A 140 16.27 7.25 -2.25
C ARG A 140 14.85 6.73 -2.36
N ARG A 141 14.24 6.68 -3.55
CA ARG A 141 12.80 6.38 -3.69
C ARG A 141 12.48 5.29 -4.72
N GLY A 142 13.46 4.83 -5.50
CA GLY A 142 13.27 3.83 -6.54
C GLY A 142 13.01 2.43 -6.01
N LEU A 143 12.10 1.71 -6.67
CA LEU A 143 11.91 0.28 -6.40
C LEU A 143 13.17 -0.52 -6.74
N ASP A 144 13.94 -0.07 -7.74
CA ASP A 144 15.20 -0.69 -8.12
C ASP A 144 16.25 -0.60 -7.00
N ARG A 145 16.26 0.47 -6.20
CA ARG A 145 17.13 0.53 -5.00
C ARG A 145 16.73 -0.54 -3.99
N LEU A 146 15.44 -0.69 -3.69
CA LEU A 146 14.99 -1.75 -2.78
C LEU A 146 15.44 -3.12 -3.30
N ARG A 147 15.23 -3.40 -4.59
CA ARG A 147 15.67 -4.65 -5.23
C ARG A 147 17.18 -4.85 -5.12
N TRP A 148 17.96 -3.79 -5.32
CA TRP A 148 19.41 -3.84 -5.17
C TRP A 148 19.81 -4.18 -3.72
N VAL A 149 19.20 -3.53 -2.72
CA VAL A 149 19.44 -3.83 -1.30
C VAL A 149 19.14 -5.31 -1.01
N ILE A 150 17.99 -5.81 -1.43
CA ILE A 150 17.58 -7.21 -1.17
C ILE A 150 18.50 -8.20 -1.88
N THR A 151 18.87 -7.93 -3.13
CA THR A 151 19.86 -8.74 -3.86
C THR A 151 21.21 -8.77 -3.14
N ARG A 152 21.65 -7.66 -2.54
CA ARG A 152 22.90 -7.61 -1.76
C ARG A 152 22.77 -8.38 -0.44
N LEU A 153 21.65 -8.28 0.25
CA LEU A 153 21.41 -9.00 1.51
C LEU A 153 21.36 -10.51 1.32
N LEU A 154 20.73 -10.99 0.23
CA LEU A 154 20.56 -12.41 -0.08
C LEU A 154 21.63 -12.98 -1.03
N GLY A 155 22.60 -12.16 -1.45
CA GLY A 155 23.65 -12.54 -2.39
C GLY A 155 24.94 -13.02 -1.74
N PRO A 156 25.99 -13.28 -2.54
CA PRO A 156 27.34 -13.53 -2.03
C PRO A 156 27.82 -12.38 -1.12
N ASP A 157 28.43 -12.75 0.00
CA ASP A 157 28.86 -11.82 1.07
C ASP A 157 27.71 -10.98 1.66
N GLY A 158 26.46 -11.47 1.52
CA GLY A 158 25.26 -10.88 2.09
C GLY A 158 25.13 -11.11 3.60
N CYS A 159 23.97 -10.75 4.15
CA CYS A 159 23.72 -10.88 5.58
C CYS A 159 23.57 -12.35 5.98
N PRO A 160 24.35 -12.86 6.96
CA PRO A 160 24.28 -14.26 7.37
C PRO A 160 22.93 -14.68 7.97
N TRP A 161 22.13 -13.73 8.46
CA TRP A 161 20.78 -14.03 8.96
C TRP A 161 19.78 -14.12 7.80
N ASP A 162 19.80 -13.16 6.86
CA ASP A 162 18.89 -13.12 5.71
C ASP A 162 19.07 -14.33 4.80
N VAL A 163 20.31 -14.69 4.47
CA VAL A 163 20.64 -15.83 3.59
C VAL A 163 20.18 -17.17 4.18
N ARG A 164 20.05 -17.28 5.50
CA ARG A 164 19.59 -18.52 6.16
C ARG A 164 18.06 -18.66 6.19
N GLN A 165 17.32 -17.65 5.76
CA GLN A 165 15.87 -17.68 5.77
C GLN A 165 15.32 -18.60 4.68
N THR A 166 14.08 -19.02 4.90
CA THR A 166 13.26 -19.78 3.94
C THR A 166 11.90 -19.11 3.84
N HIS A 167 11.13 -19.40 2.78
CA HIS A 167 9.75 -18.93 2.70
C HIS A 167 8.92 -19.32 3.94
N GLN A 168 9.20 -20.49 4.53
CA GLN A 168 8.49 -21.00 5.68
C GLN A 168 8.90 -20.31 6.99
N SER A 169 10.18 -19.94 7.16
CA SER A 169 10.63 -19.24 8.38
C SER A 169 10.13 -17.80 8.44
N LEU A 170 9.94 -17.15 7.28
CA LEU A 170 9.47 -15.76 7.19
C LEU A 170 7.95 -15.59 7.32
N ARG A 171 7.18 -16.68 7.30
CA ARG A 171 5.70 -16.61 7.34
C ARG A 171 5.15 -15.86 8.56
N ASN A 172 5.81 -16.00 9.71
CA ASN A 172 5.37 -15.39 10.96
C ASN A 172 5.67 -13.90 10.93
N ALA A 173 6.88 -13.52 10.51
CA ALA A 173 7.24 -12.11 10.32
C ALA A 173 6.26 -11.43 9.36
N LEU A 174 5.97 -12.03 8.20
CA LEU A 174 4.95 -11.49 7.28
C LEU A 174 3.57 -11.30 7.93
N LEU A 175 3.16 -12.23 8.80
CA LEU A 175 1.89 -12.09 9.50
C LEU A 175 1.95 -10.97 10.54
N GLU A 176 3.06 -10.84 11.26
CA GLU A 176 3.34 -9.77 12.21
C GLU A 176 3.27 -8.40 11.51
N GLU A 177 4.01 -8.17 10.41
CA GLU A 177 3.97 -6.88 9.69
C GLU A 177 2.55 -6.51 9.20
N VAL A 178 1.76 -7.51 8.81
CA VAL A 178 0.37 -7.28 8.41
C VAL A 178 -0.47 -6.83 9.61
N TYR A 179 -0.27 -7.41 10.79
CA TYR A 179 -0.98 -6.99 12.00
C TYR A 179 -0.52 -5.63 12.50
N GLU A 180 0.77 -5.29 12.38
CA GLU A 180 1.29 -3.98 12.74
C GLU A 180 0.73 -2.90 11.78
N ALA A 181 0.64 -3.18 10.48
CA ALA A 181 -0.06 -2.31 9.54
C ALA A 181 -1.55 -2.12 9.89
N LEU A 182 -2.23 -3.17 10.35
CA LEU A 182 -3.62 -3.10 10.83
C LEU A 182 -3.73 -2.29 12.14
N GLU A 183 -2.75 -2.40 13.04
CA GLU A 183 -2.69 -1.57 14.25
C GLU A 183 -2.51 -0.09 13.90
N ALA A 184 -1.64 0.23 12.95
CA ALA A 184 -1.45 1.60 12.46
C ALA A 184 -2.73 2.19 11.86
N LEU A 185 -3.50 1.39 11.10
CA LEU A 185 -4.81 1.77 10.57
C LEU A 185 -5.81 2.09 11.69
N ASP A 186 -5.91 1.21 12.70
CA ASP A 186 -6.82 1.39 13.84
C ASP A 186 -6.44 2.62 14.69
N ALA A 187 -5.14 2.90 14.80
CA ALA A 187 -4.64 4.07 15.52
C ALA A 187 -4.77 5.38 14.71
N GLY A 188 -5.02 5.31 13.41
CA GLY A 188 -4.98 6.47 12.51
C GLY A 188 -3.58 7.07 12.35
N ASP A 189 -2.52 6.31 12.65
CA ASP A 189 -1.14 6.78 12.59
C ASP A 189 -0.56 6.59 11.18
N MET A 190 -0.53 7.68 10.41
CA MET A 190 -0.02 7.66 9.03
C MET A 190 1.50 7.49 8.94
N ALA A 191 2.26 7.86 9.98
CA ALA A 191 3.70 7.69 9.98
C ALA A 191 4.05 6.22 10.20
N LEU A 192 3.40 5.58 11.18
CA LEU A 192 3.51 4.15 11.43
C LEU A 192 2.99 3.35 10.23
N LEU A 193 1.82 3.69 9.68
CA LEU A 193 1.27 2.99 8.51
C LEU A 193 2.25 2.97 7.33
N ARG A 194 2.98 4.07 7.10
CA ARG A 194 3.99 4.15 6.04
C ARG A 194 5.17 3.20 6.32
N GLU A 195 5.57 3.06 7.58
CA GLU A 195 6.64 2.15 8.02
C GLU A 195 6.22 0.70 7.78
N GLU A 196 5.07 0.29 8.32
CA GLU A 196 4.58 -1.08 8.23
C GLU A 196 4.24 -1.52 6.80
N LEU A 197 3.71 -0.61 5.97
CA LEU A 197 3.53 -0.89 4.54
C LEU A 197 4.88 -1.10 3.82
N GLY A 198 5.94 -0.46 4.31
CA GLY A 198 7.32 -0.70 3.88
C GLY A 198 7.81 -2.10 4.26
N ASP A 199 7.49 -2.57 5.46
CA ASP A 199 7.88 -3.90 5.94
C ASP A 199 7.08 -5.03 5.26
N VAL A 200 5.79 -4.82 5.00
CA VAL A 200 5.02 -5.71 4.11
C VAL A 200 5.63 -5.75 2.70
N LEU A 201 6.07 -4.61 2.16
CA LEU A 201 6.73 -4.55 0.86
C LEU A 201 8.11 -5.26 0.88
N LEU A 202 8.86 -5.15 1.98
CA LEU A 202 10.09 -5.89 2.21
C LEU A 202 9.85 -7.39 2.11
N GLN A 203 8.82 -7.92 2.76
CA GLN A 203 8.48 -9.35 2.69
C GLN A 203 8.20 -9.79 1.24
N VAL A 204 7.45 -9.00 0.47
CA VAL A 204 7.21 -9.30 -0.97
C VAL A 204 8.53 -9.34 -1.76
N ALA A 205 9.44 -8.39 -1.51
CA ALA A 205 10.73 -8.32 -2.20
C ALA A 205 11.65 -9.50 -1.83
N VAL A 206 11.75 -9.86 -0.54
CA VAL A 206 12.56 -10.98 -0.04
C VAL A 206 12.06 -12.31 -0.62
N HIS A 207 10.76 -12.58 -0.53
CA HIS A 207 10.18 -13.79 -1.11
C HIS A 207 10.40 -13.88 -2.63
N SER A 208 10.29 -12.74 -3.34
CA SER A 208 10.53 -12.71 -4.78
C SER A 208 11.99 -12.96 -5.14
N GLU A 209 12.94 -12.41 -4.37
CA GLU A 209 14.37 -12.64 -4.63
C GLU A 209 14.78 -14.08 -4.33
N MET A 210 14.30 -14.67 -3.22
CA MET A 210 14.55 -16.10 -2.93
C MET A 210 13.98 -17.00 -4.04
N ALA A 211 12.77 -16.72 -4.53
CA ALA A 211 12.16 -17.47 -5.63
C ALA A 211 12.93 -17.31 -6.94
N ARG A 212 13.47 -16.11 -7.21
CA ARG A 212 14.28 -15.82 -8.39
C ARG A 212 15.59 -16.60 -8.37
N GLN A 213 16.28 -16.62 -7.23
CA GLN A 213 17.51 -17.41 -7.04
C GLN A 213 17.27 -18.91 -7.21
N ALA A 214 16.09 -19.40 -6.80
CA ALA A 214 15.65 -20.78 -7.00
C ALA A 214 15.14 -21.09 -8.43
N GLY A 215 15.09 -20.11 -9.33
CA GLY A 215 14.62 -20.28 -10.71
C GLY A 215 13.10 -20.49 -10.83
N HIS A 216 12.31 -19.99 -9.87
CA HIS A 216 10.86 -20.15 -9.85
C HIS A 216 10.12 -18.96 -10.48
N PHE A 217 10.25 -17.76 -9.89
CA PHE A 217 9.64 -16.53 -10.39
C PHE A 217 10.40 -15.31 -9.88
N SER A 218 10.23 -14.19 -10.57
CA SER A 218 10.83 -12.88 -10.26
C SER A 218 9.81 -11.90 -9.67
N LEU A 219 10.30 -10.78 -9.10
CA LEU A 219 9.44 -9.68 -8.65
C LEU A 219 8.64 -9.09 -9.83
N GLU A 220 9.24 -9.02 -11.02
CA GLU A 220 8.57 -8.58 -12.24
C GLU A 220 7.37 -9.45 -12.60
N GLU A 221 7.49 -10.77 -12.44
CA GLU A 221 6.37 -11.69 -12.66
C GLU A 221 5.27 -11.51 -11.60
N VAL A 222 5.62 -11.20 -10.35
CA VAL A 222 4.64 -10.84 -9.31
C VAL A 222 3.89 -9.56 -9.69
N VAL A 223 4.61 -8.52 -10.12
CA VAL A 223 4.04 -7.23 -10.57
C VAL A 223 3.16 -7.42 -11.81
N GLN A 224 3.65 -8.16 -12.81
CA GLN A 224 2.89 -8.48 -14.00
C GLN A 224 1.60 -9.20 -13.64
N HIS A 225 1.68 -10.22 -12.78
CA HIS A 225 0.51 -11.00 -12.39
C HIS A 225 -0.58 -10.14 -11.74
N ILE A 226 -0.21 -9.25 -10.81
CA ILE A 226 -1.21 -8.39 -10.16
C ILE A 226 -1.73 -7.29 -11.10
N ALA A 227 -0.87 -6.70 -11.94
CA ALA A 227 -1.25 -5.67 -12.90
C ALA A 227 -2.23 -6.22 -13.94
N ASP A 228 -1.90 -7.33 -14.60
CA ASP A 228 -2.75 -7.97 -15.62
C ASP A 228 -4.10 -8.37 -15.01
N LYS A 229 -4.08 -8.92 -13.79
CA LYS A 229 -5.28 -9.30 -13.04
C LYS A 229 -6.17 -8.09 -12.71
N LEU A 230 -5.59 -6.96 -12.32
CA LEU A 230 -6.34 -5.74 -12.03
C LEU A 230 -6.91 -5.12 -13.30
N VAL A 231 -6.13 -5.04 -14.39
CA VAL A 231 -6.59 -4.55 -15.70
C VAL A 231 -7.76 -5.40 -16.20
N PHE A 232 -7.61 -6.73 -16.18
CA PHE A 232 -8.65 -7.67 -16.58
C PHE A 232 -9.93 -7.54 -15.73
N ARG A 233 -9.79 -7.32 -14.41
CA ARG A 233 -10.91 -7.23 -13.47
C ARG A 233 -11.60 -5.86 -13.44
N HIS A 234 -11.04 -4.85 -14.09
CA HIS A 234 -11.62 -3.49 -14.18
C HIS A 234 -11.82 -3.06 -15.64
N PRO A 235 -12.62 -3.79 -16.44
CA PRO A 235 -12.90 -3.42 -17.83
C PRO A 235 -13.69 -2.11 -17.95
N HIS A 236 -14.21 -1.58 -16.85
CA HIS A 236 -14.84 -0.27 -16.77
C HIS A 236 -13.87 0.90 -16.57
N VAL A 237 -12.64 0.60 -16.13
CA VAL A 237 -11.55 1.57 -16.04
C VAL A 237 -10.66 1.49 -17.29
N PHE A 238 -10.30 0.27 -17.70
CA PHE A 238 -9.30 0.03 -18.76
C PHE A 238 -9.88 -0.43 -20.10
N GLY A 239 -11.20 -0.63 -20.18
CA GLY A 239 -11.89 -1.08 -21.39
C GLY A 239 -13.10 -0.20 -21.71
N THR A 240 -14.16 -0.83 -22.23
CA THR A 240 -15.37 -0.15 -22.72
C THR A 240 -16.63 -0.47 -21.90
N THR A 241 -16.51 -1.24 -20.82
CA THR A 241 -17.69 -1.66 -20.04
C THR A 241 -18.19 -0.51 -19.17
N ASP A 242 -19.44 -0.10 -19.32
CA ASP A 242 -20.04 0.85 -18.39
C ASP A 242 -20.64 0.14 -17.17
N VAL A 243 -20.45 0.75 -15.99
CA VAL A 243 -21.03 0.32 -14.72
C VAL A 243 -21.74 1.50 -14.06
N ALA A 244 -22.91 1.25 -13.49
CA ALA A 244 -23.75 2.26 -12.86
C ALA A 244 -23.36 2.51 -11.39
N ASP A 245 -22.94 1.46 -10.67
CA ASP A 245 -22.62 1.53 -9.24
C ASP A 245 -21.61 0.46 -8.79
N ALA A 246 -21.16 0.58 -7.53
CA ALA A 246 -20.24 -0.36 -6.90
C ALA A 246 -20.81 -1.80 -6.81
N GLY A 247 -22.13 -1.95 -6.67
CA GLY A 247 -22.79 -3.25 -6.66
C GLY A 247 -22.67 -3.99 -7.99
N GLN A 248 -22.78 -3.28 -9.11
CA GLN A 248 -22.56 -3.84 -10.44
C GLN A 248 -21.09 -4.20 -10.66
N VAL A 249 -20.14 -3.39 -10.15
CA VAL A 249 -18.72 -3.73 -10.17
C VAL A 249 -18.45 -5.05 -9.44
N LEU A 250 -19.02 -5.24 -8.25
CA LEU A 250 -18.85 -6.47 -7.46
C LEU A 250 -19.39 -7.71 -8.19
N ARG A 251 -20.57 -7.62 -8.82
CA ARG A 251 -21.13 -8.72 -9.63
C ARG A 251 -20.25 -9.08 -10.81
N ASN A 252 -19.77 -8.07 -11.54
CA ASN A 252 -18.87 -8.26 -12.67
C ASN A 252 -17.55 -8.90 -12.21
N TRP A 253 -17.04 -8.50 -11.05
CA TRP A 253 -15.80 -9.04 -10.48
C TRP A 253 -15.85 -10.54 -10.20
N ASP A 254 -16.98 -11.03 -9.67
CA ASP A 254 -17.15 -12.47 -9.41
C ASP A 254 -17.27 -13.30 -10.70
N SER A 255 -17.95 -12.76 -11.73
CA SER A 255 -18.01 -13.39 -13.05
C SER A 255 -16.62 -13.48 -13.70
N LEU A 256 -15.84 -12.40 -13.66
CA LEU A 256 -14.47 -12.36 -14.19
C LEU A 256 -13.54 -13.32 -13.42
N LYS A 257 -13.69 -13.46 -12.11
CA LYS A 257 -12.98 -14.48 -11.31
C LYS A 257 -13.29 -15.90 -11.77
N ALA A 258 -14.55 -16.20 -12.07
CA ALA A 258 -14.95 -17.53 -12.54
C ALA A 258 -14.36 -17.83 -13.94
N GLN A 259 -14.38 -16.84 -14.83
CA GLN A 259 -13.75 -16.94 -16.16
C GLN A 259 -12.24 -17.17 -16.06
N GLU A 260 -11.55 -16.47 -15.17
CA GLU A 260 -10.10 -16.63 -14.95
C GLU A 260 -9.74 -18.04 -14.47
N LEU A 261 -10.55 -18.61 -13.56
CA LEU A 261 -10.35 -19.98 -13.09
C LEU A 261 -10.58 -21.01 -14.21
N ALA A 262 -11.66 -20.83 -14.99
CA ALA A 262 -11.98 -21.69 -16.13
C ALA A 262 -10.86 -21.66 -17.19
N ALA A 263 -10.30 -20.49 -17.50
CA ALA A 263 -9.17 -20.34 -18.42
C ALA A 263 -7.90 -21.07 -17.94
N LYS A 264 -7.73 -21.23 -16.62
CA LYS A 264 -6.62 -21.98 -16.00
C LYS A 264 -6.92 -23.48 -15.87
N GLY A 265 -8.00 -23.98 -16.49
CA GLY A 265 -8.43 -25.38 -16.37
C GLY A 265 -8.88 -25.77 -14.95
N LYS A 266 -9.13 -24.79 -14.09
CA LYS A 266 -9.56 -25.01 -12.70
C LYS A 266 -11.05 -24.72 -12.60
N THR A 267 -11.84 -25.72 -12.24
CA THR A 267 -13.23 -25.51 -11.80
C THR A 267 -13.25 -25.43 -10.28
N ARG A 268 -14.11 -24.58 -9.71
CA ARG A 268 -14.40 -24.69 -8.27
C ARG A 268 -15.15 -26.00 -8.05
N ALA A 269 -14.62 -26.86 -7.20
CA ALA A 269 -15.28 -28.09 -6.79
C ALA A 269 -16.34 -27.80 -5.70
N SER A 270 -16.12 -26.76 -4.91
CA SER A 270 -17.05 -26.29 -3.87
C SER A 270 -17.33 -24.80 -3.99
N ALA A 271 -18.56 -24.40 -3.63
CA ALA A 271 -18.92 -22.99 -3.44
C ALA A 271 -18.03 -22.29 -2.38
N LEU A 272 -17.50 -23.07 -1.44
CA LEU A 272 -16.65 -22.60 -0.35
C LEU A 272 -15.16 -22.49 -0.74
N ASP A 273 -14.75 -23.00 -1.91
CA ASP A 273 -13.35 -23.00 -2.34
C ASP A 273 -12.73 -21.59 -2.36
N GLY A 274 -11.49 -21.48 -1.90
CA GLY A 274 -10.73 -20.22 -1.90
C GLY A 274 -10.89 -19.36 -0.65
N VAL A 275 -11.37 -19.92 0.46
CA VAL A 275 -11.09 -19.37 1.80
C VAL A 275 -9.71 -19.87 2.24
N PRO A 276 -8.71 -19.00 2.44
CA PRO A 276 -7.39 -19.43 2.90
C PRO A 276 -7.48 -20.08 4.28
N ALA A 277 -6.87 -21.26 4.44
CA ALA A 277 -6.83 -21.96 5.73
C ALA A 277 -6.04 -21.21 6.81
N ALA A 278 -5.18 -20.27 6.42
CA ALA A 278 -4.38 -19.44 7.32
C ALA A 278 -5.12 -18.19 7.83
N LEU A 279 -6.37 -17.95 7.41
CA LEU A 279 -7.14 -16.84 7.95
C LEU A 279 -7.39 -17.03 9.45
N PRO A 280 -7.40 -15.95 10.25
CA PRO A 280 -7.95 -15.97 11.59
C PRO A 280 -9.35 -16.58 11.61
N ALA A 281 -9.69 -17.29 12.69
CA ALA A 281 -10.89 -18.12 12.73
C ALA A 281 -12.18 -17.33 12.45
N LEU A 282 -12.29 -16.10 12.97
CA LEU A 282 -13.49 -15.29 12.79
C LEU A 282 -13.59 -14.72 11.37
N ALA A 283 -12.47 -14.25 10.80
CA ALA A 283 -12.38 -13.88 9.38
C ALA A 283 -12.70 -15.07 8.45
N ALA A 284 -12.21 -16.27 8.77
CA ALA A 284 -12.49 -17.49 8.03
C ALA A 284 -13.98 -17.86 8.08
N ALA A 285 -14.59 -17.84 9.27
CA ALA A 285 -16.02 -18.07 9.47
C ALA A 285 -16.86 -17.09 8.64
N GLN A 286 -16.56 -15.80 8.72
CA GLN A 286 -17.27 -14.79 7.93
C GLN A 286 -17.09 -14.98 6.42
N ALA A 287 -15.89 -15.35 5.97
CA ALA A 287 -15.63 -15.62 4.56
C ALA A 287 -16.39 -16.85 4.04
N LEU A 288 -16.51 -17.90 4.86
CA LEU A 288 -17.31 -19.09 4.57
C LEU A 288 -18.80 -18.74 4.51
N ALA A 289 -19.33 -18.04 5.51
CA ALA A 289 -20.72 -17.59 5.55
C ALA A 289 -21.09 -16.77 4.30
N ARG A 290 -20.28 -15.76 3.96
CA ARG A 290 -20.46 -14.95 2.75
C ARG A 290 -20.51 -15.80 1.46
N LYS A 291 -19.71 -16.86 1.38
CA LYS A 291 -19.70 -17.77 0.22
C LYS A 291 -20.93 -18.66 0.17
N ALA A 292 -21.33 -19.22 1.31
CA ALA A 292 -22.56 -20.00 1.43
C ALA A 292 -23.79 -19.17 1.02
N ILE A 293 -23.88 -17.95 1.54
CA ILE A 293 -24.94 -16.99 1.23
C ILE A 293 -25.01 -16.70 -0.27
N ARG A 294 -23.85 -16.45 -0.90
CA ARG A 294 -23.75 -16.21 -2.34
C ARG A 294 -24.16 -17.42 -3.18
N ALA A 295 -23.97 -18.64 -2.67
CA ALA A 295 -24.42 -19.86 -3.31
C ALA A 295 -25.93 -20.13 -3.14
N GLY A 296 -26.65 -19.23 -2.47
CA GLY A 296 -28.09 -19.35 -2.19
C GLY A 296 -28.40 -20.01 -0.85
N PHE A 297 -27.39 -20.38 -0.06
CA PHE A 297 -27.57 -20.87 1.30
C PHE A 297 -27.59 -19.68 2.27
N THR A 298 -28.72 -18.98 2.32
CA THR A 298 -28.91 -17.74 3.08
C THR A 298 -30.31 -17.68 3.71
N TRP A 299 -30.46 -16.78 4.68
CA TRP A 299 -31.74 -16.35 5.23
C TRP A 299 -32.40 -15.28 4.36
N GLU A 300 -33.70 -15.08 4.52
CA GLU A 300 -34.49 -14.07 3.81
C GLU A 300 -34.43 -12.70 4.51
N THR A 301 -34.35 -12.71 5.84
CA THR A 301 -34.35 -11.49 6.66
C THR A 301 -33.28 -11.55 7.74
N ILE A 302 -32.83 -10.37 8.19
CA ILE A 302 -31.88 -10.27 9.30
C ILE A 302 -32.46 -10.80 10.62
N ASP A 303 -33.78 -10.76 10.80
CA ASP A 303 -34.45 -11.30 11.99
C ASP A 303 -34.26 -12.81 12.12
N GLN A 304 -34.21 -13.54 10.99
CA GLN A 304 -33.91 -14.97 10.99
C GLN A 304 -32.46 -15.25 11.41
N VAL A 305 -31.52 -14.35 11.08
CA VAL A 305 -30.12 -14.46 11.51
C VAL A 305 -30.00 -14.20 13.01
N TRP A 306 -30.72 -13.20 13.54
CA TRP A 306 -30.82 -12.98 14.99
C TRP A 306 -31.45 -14.16 15.72
N ALA A 307 -32.50 -14.76 15.14
CA ALA A 307 -33.12 -15.96 15.69
C ALA A 307 -32.11 -17.12 15.75
N LYS A 308 -31.28 -17.30 14.72
CA LYS A 308 -30.23 -18.32 14.73
C LYS A 308 -29.19 -18.05 15.82
N VAL A 309 -28.75 -16.80 16.02
CA VAL A 309 -27.86 -16.48 17.16
C VAL A 309 -28.52 -16.82 18.51
N ALA A 310 -29.83 -16.57 18.67
CA ALA A 310 -30.55 -16.91 19.89
C ALA A 310 -30.68 -18.44 20.10
N GLU A 311 -30.85 -19.20 19.02
CA GLU A 311 -30.85 -20.67 19.00
C GLU A 311 -29.49 -21.22 19.48
N GLU A 312 -28.37 -20.78 18.90
CA GLU A 312 -27.02 -21.21 19.31
C GLU A 312 -26.71 -20.88 20.78
N VAL A 313 -27.22 -19.74 21.28
CA VAL A 313 -27.11 -19.38 22.72
C VAL A 313 -27.92 -20.34 23.59
N ALA A 314 -29.08 -20.81 23.12
CA ALA A 314 -29.89 -21.78 23.84
C ALA A 314 -29.23 -23.17 23.84
N GLU A 315 -28.72 -23.62 22.69
CA GLU A 315 -28.01 -24.89 22.53
C GLU A 315 -26.75 -24.94 23.43
N LEU A 316 -25.95 -23.87 23.45
CA LEU A 316 -24.80 -23.76 24.36
C LEU A 316 -25.20 -23.81 25.85
N ARG A 317 -26.38 -23.31 26.23
CA ARG A 317 -26.87 -23.38 27.62
C ARG A 317 -27.34 -24.78 27.99
N GLU A 318 -27.84 -25.55 27.03
CA GLU A 318 -28.32 -26.92 27.22
C GLU A 318 -27.18 -27.95 27.16
N ALA A 319 -26.04 -27.60 26.55
CA ALA A 319 -24.86 -28.45 26.44
C ALA A 319 -24.32 -28.90 27.81
N SER A 320 -24.44 -30.20 28.09
CA SER A 320 -24.18 -30.80 29.40
C SER A 320 -22.73 -31.22 29.63
N ASP A 321 -21.92 -31.35 28.59
CA ASP A 321 -20.54 -31.83 28.66
C ASP A 321 -19.56 -30.92 27.91
N PRO A 322 -18.26 -30.96 28.23
CA PRO A 322 -17.26 -30.07 27.63
C PRO A 322 -17.10 -30.20 26.11
N THR A 323 -17.36 -31.38 25.55
CA THR A 323 -17.25 -31.58 24.10
C THR A 323 -18.42 -30.91 23.39
N ALA A 324 -19.65 -31.10 23.89
CA ALA A 324 -20.81 -30.37 23.40
C ALA A 324 -20.63 -28.86 23.56
N GLN A 325 -20.21 -28.39 24.74
CA GLN A 325 -19.97 -26.96 24.99
C GLN A 325 -18.97 -26.32 24.03
N MET A 326 -17.89 -27.04 23.67
CA MET A 326 -16.92 -26.57 22.68
C MET A 326 -17.54 -26.46 21.29
N ALA A 327 -18.35 -27.44 20.87
CA ALA A 327 -19.03 -27.42 19.57
C ALA A 327 -20.00 -26.24 19.48
N GLU A 328 -20.93 -26.12 20.44
CA GLU A 328 -21.92 -25.04 20.46
C GLU A 328 -21.28 -23.65 20.61
N THR A 329 -20.13 -23.54 21.30
CA THR A 329 -19.36 -22.28 21.31
C THR A 329 -18.85 -21.93 19.92
N GLY A 330 -18.37 -22.93 19.17
CA GLY A 330 -17.94 -22.75 17.78
C GLY A 330 -19.08 -22.29 16.87
N ASP A 331 -20.23 -22.93 16.98
CA ASP A 331 -21.41 -22.62 16.16
C ASP A 331 -22.00 -21.24 16.50
N LEU A 332 -22.03 -20.85 17.78
CA LEU A 332 -22.35 -19.49 18.20
C LEU A 332 -21.40 -18.45 17.59
N LEU A 333 -20.09 -18.69 17.62
CA LEU A 333 -19.10 -17.79 17.01
C LEU A 333 -19.29 -17.69 15.50
N PHE A 334 -19.62 -18.79 14.82
CA PHE A 334 -19.94 -18.81 13.40
C PHE A 334 -21.23 -18.02 13.10
N ALA A 335 -22.28 -18.19 13.90
CA ALA A 335 -23.52 -17.43 13.78
C ALA A 335 -23.30 -15.92 13.99
N ILE A 336 -22.45 -15.53 14.95
CA ILE A 336 -22.05 -14.13 15.16
C ILE A 336 -21.29 -13.58 13.96
N ALA A 337 -20.33 -14.33 13.39
CA ALA A 337 -19.60 -13.91 12.18
C ALA A 337 -20.53 -13.72 10.98
N THR A 338 -21.56 -14.57 10.90
CA THR A 338 -22.60 -14.53 9.89
C THR A 338 -23.52 -13.32 10.07
N LEU A 339 -23.93 -13.02 11.30
CA LEU A 339 -24.66 -11.80 11.65
C LEU A 339 -23.86 -10.54 11.29
N ALA A 340 -22.57 -10.50 11.63
CA ALA A 340 -21.70 -9.39 11.28
C ALA A 340 -21.67 -9.15 9.76
N HIS A 341 -21.68 -10.22 8.95
CA HIS A 341 -21.77 -10.10 7.49
C HIS A 341 -23.07 -9.41 7.04
N TRP A 342 -24.21 -9.80 7.61
CA TRP A 342 -25.51 -9.17 7.34
C TRP A 342 -25.59 -7.71 7.78
N LEU A 343 -24.88 -7.36 8.85
CA LEU A 343 -24.74 -5.98 9.34
C LEU A 343 -23.69 -5.17 8.56
N HIS A 344 -23.02 -5.76 7.56
CA HIS A 344 -21.91 -5.16 6.83
C HIS A 344 -20.72 -4.75 7.72
N ILE A 345 -20.46 -5.53 8.76
CA ILE A 345 -19.35 -5.34 9.72
C ILE A 345 -18.29 -6.42 9.45
N ASP A 346 -17.02 -6.04 9.42
CA ASP A 346 -15.91 -6.99 9.43
C ASP A 346 -15.75 -7.59 10.84
N ALA A 347 -16.00 -8.89 10.98
CA ALA A 347 -16.12 -9.53 12.29
C ALA A 347 -14.78 -9.54 13.06
N GLU A 348 -13.69 -9.83 12.35
CA GLU A 348 -12.33 -9.86 12.90
C GLU A 348 -11.91 -8.48 13.43
N THR A 349 -12.11 -7.44 12.61
CA THR A 349 -11.83 -6.05 13.00
C THR A 349 -12.68 -5.62 14.17
N ALA A 350 -13.98 -5.93 14.17
CA ALA A 350 -14.87 -5.58 15.27
C ALA A 350 -14.41 -6.19 16.62
N LEU A 351 -13.95 -7.44 16.60
CA LEU A 351 -13.41 -8.10 17.79
C LEU A 351 -12.05 -7.51 18.20
N ARG A 352 -11.17 -7.21 17.24
CA ARG A 352 -9.87 -6.57 17.51
C ARG A 352 -10.04 -5.20 18.17
N GLU A 353 -10.93 -4.36 17.67
CA GLU A 353 -11.25 -3.09 18.30
C GLU A 353 -11.91 -3.25 19.68
N ALA A 354 -12.77 -4.28 19.85
CA ALA A 354 -13.38 -4.57 21.13
C ALA A 354 -12.32 -4.97 22.18
N ASN A 355 -11.33 -5.78 21.78
CA ASN A 355 -10.19 -6.15 22.61
C ASN A 355 -9.36 -4.91 22.99
N ALA A 356 -9.11 -4.00 22.02
CA ALA A 356 -8.41 -2.76 22.27
C ALA A 356 -9.18 -1.85 23.25
N ARG A 357 -10.51 -1.70 23.09
CA ARG A 357 -11.38 -0.98 24.05
C ARG A 357 -11.34 -1.62 25.43
N TYR A 358 -11.41 -2.95 25.51
CA TYR A 358 -11.34 -3.67 26.78
C TYR A 358 -10.02 -3.40 27.50
N LYS A 359 -8.89 -3.53 26.79
CA LYS A 359 -7.55 -3.24 27.32
C LYS A 359 -7.44 -1.80 27.84
N ARG A 360 -7.88 -0.81 27.06
CA ARG A 360 -7.89 0.60 27.49
C ARG A 360 -8.69 0.83 28.77
N ARG A 361 -9.90 0.26 28.84
CA ARG A 361 -10.75 0.39 30.04
C ARG A 361 -10.15 -0.32 31.25
N PHE A 362 -9.56 -1.50 31.04
CA PHE A 362 -8.94 -2.26 32.13
C PHE A 362 -7.72 -1.53 32.72
N LEU A 363 -6.90 -0.87 31.89
CA LEU A 363 -5.79 -0.02 32.36
C LEU A 363 -6.28 1.12 33.29
N VAL A 364 -7.45 1.69 33.01
CA VAL A 364 -8.05 2.71 33.89
C VAL A 364 -8.51 2.09 35.21
N VAL A 365 -9.07 0.87 35.18
CA VAL A 365 -9.41 0.14 36.41
C VAL A 365 -8.16 -0.17 37.24
N GLU A 366 -7.06 -0.58 36.60
CA GLU A 366 -5.75 -0.79 37.24
C GLU A 366 -5.24 0.49 37.90
N GLN A 367 -5.35 1.62 37.20
CA GLN A 367 -4.98 2.93 37.74
C GLN A 367 -5.83 3.31 38.96
N MET A 368 -7.15 3.14 38.90
CA MET A 368 -8.05 3.45 40.01
C MET A 368 -7.80 2.55 41.24
N ALA A 369 -7.50 1.27 41.01
CA ALA A 369 -7.10 0.36 42.08
C ALA A 369 -5.80 0.83 42.75
N ALA A 370 -4.79 1.19 41.96
CA ALA A 370 -3.52 1.70 42.45
C ALA A 370 -3.67 3.01 43.23
N GLU A 371 -4.51 3.95 42.75
CA GLU A 371 -4.84 5.20 43.43
C GLU A 371 -5.55 4.96 44.78
N SER A 372 -6.30 3.86 44.92
CA SER A 372 -6.89 3.42 46.19
C SER A 372 -5.91 2.72 47.14
N GLY A 373 -4.64 2.55 46.74
CA GLY A 373 -3.61 1.89 47.51
C GLY A 373 -3.76 0.36 47.62
N ARG A 374 -4.59 -0.25 46.76
CA ARG A 374 -4.90 -1.69 46.78
C ARG A 374 -4.49 -2.35 45.49
N ALA A 375 -4.12 -3.63 45.57
CA ALA A 375 -4.00 -4.45 44.37
C ALA A 375 -5.39 -4.89 43.89
N LEU A 376 -5.56 -5.02 42.58
CA LEU A 376 -6.82 -5.48 41.97
C LEU A 376 -7.34 -6.77 42.59
N ARG A 377 -6.48 -7.78 42.79
CA ARG A 377 -6.86 -9.07 43.39
C ARG A 377 -7.47 -8.96 44.80
N ASP A 378 -7.20 -7.86 45.51
CA ASP A 378 -7.69 -7.60 46.85
C ASP A 378 -9.00 -6.77 46.83
N CYS A 379 -9.52 -6.46 45.64
CA CYS A 379 -10.75 -5.71 45.42
C CYS A 379 -11.93 -6.65 45.18
N THR A 380 -13.11 -6.23 45.64
CA THR A 380 -14.35 -6.95 45.37
C THR A 380 -14.81 -6.72 43.94
N LEU A 381 -15.58 -7.68 43.39
CA LEU A 381 -16.18 -7.50 42.06
C LEU A 381 -17.04 -6.24 41.99
N ALA A 382 -17.75 -5.88 43.05
CA ALA A 382 -18.55 -4.66 43.09
C ALA A 382 -17.71 -3.38 42.92
N GLU A 383 -16.55 -3.33 43.57
CA GLU A 383 -15.58 -2.23 43.42
C GLU A 383 -15.02 -2.18 41.99
N MET A 384 -14.59 -3.34 41.46
CA MET A 384 -14.07 -3.43 40.09
C MET A 384 -15.12 -3.02 39.05
N MET A 385 -16.39 -3.41 39.23
CA MET A 385 -17.48 -3.04 38.34
C MET A 385 -17.82 -1.55 38.41
N ALA A 386 -17.68 -0.92 39.59
CA ALA A 386 -17.83 0.53 39.73
C ALA A 386 -16.72 1.28 38.99
N TRP A 387 -15.46 0.86 39.13
CA TRP A 387 -14.34 1.40 38.38
C TRP A 387 -14.47 1.15 36.87
N TRP A 388 -14.94 -0.02 36.46
CA TRP A 388 -15.20 -0.33 35.05
C TRP A 388 -16.26 0.59 34.44
N ALA A 389 -17.35 0.87 35.17
CA ALA A 389 -18.38 1.81 34.74
C ALA A 389 -17.80 3.23 34.58
N ALA A 390 -16.94 3.67 35.53
CA ALA A 390 -16.23 4.94 35.45
C ALA A 390 -15.25 4.98 34.26
N ALA A 391 -14.49 3.91 34.03
CA ALA A 391 -13.59 3.76 32.89
C ALA A 391 -14.34 3.85 31.57
N LYS A 392 -15.50 3.19 31.46
CA LYS A 392 -16.36 3.28 30.28
C LYS A 392 -16.82 4.71 30.01
N ALA A 393 -17.29 5.43 31.04
CA ALA A 393 -17.70 6.83 30.89
C ALA A 393 -16.54 7.76 30.47
N ARG A 394 -15.32 7.49 30.96
CA ARG A 394 -14.12 8.28 30.65
C ARG A 394 -13.58 8.00 29.24
N CYS A 395 -13.58 6.74 28.81
CA CYS A 395 -13.01 6.32 27.52
C CYS A 395 -13.98 6.45 26.34
N ASP A 396 -15.30 6.40 26.57
CA ASP A 396 -16.31 6.48 25.51
C ASP A 396 -16.82 7.93 25.27
N GLY A 397 -16.38 8.89 26.10
CA GLY A 397 -16.72 10.32 26.01
C GLY A 397 -15.68 11.18 25.27
N GLN A 398 -14.66 10.55 24.68
CA GLN A 398 -13.71 11.12 23.72
C GLN A 398 -13.98 10.48 22.37
#